data_AF-A0A7C7JEK1-F1
#
_entry.id   AF-A0A7C7JEK1-F1
#
_cell.length_a   1.000
_cell.length_b   1.000
_cell.length_c   1.000
_cell.angle_alpha   90.00
_cell.angle_beta   90.00
_cell.angle_gamma   90.00
#
_symmetry.space_group_name_H-M   'P 1'
#
loop_
_entity.id
_entity.type
_entity.pdbx_description
1 polymer ?
#
loop_
_entity_poly.entity_id
_entity_poly.type
_entity_poly.pdbx_seq_one_letter_code
_entity_poly.pdbx_strand_id
1 'polypeptide(L)'
;LKKSTCIGIDMETSTIFVVGHYNEIARGALLLVSDVPVTPDGVKTEESDKGVTEEWTDLHLEIGINAMTEIGKTGEQIRHFRY
;
A
#
# COMPACT_ATOMS: atom_id res chain seq x y z
N LEU A 1 13.69 -12.75 3.12
CA LEU A 1 13.02 -12.24 1.91
C LEU A 1 12.70 -13.35 0.89
N LYS A 2 13.66 -14.12 0.34
CA LYS A 2 13.33 -15.16 -0.67
C LYS A 2 12.29 -16.20 -0.23
N LYS A 3 12.28 -16.57 1.07
CA LYS A 3 11.28 -17.48 1.64
C LYS A 3 9.87 -16.86 1.76
N SER A 4 9.78 -15.54 1.89
CA SER A 4 8.52 -14.81 2.09
C SER A 4 7.99 -14.16 0.81
N THR A 5 8.68 -14.35 -0.34
CA THR A 5 8.30 -13.79 -1.65
C THR A 5 7.92 -12.31 -1.59
N CYS A 6 8.68 -11.54 -0.81
CA CYS A 6 8.40 -10.13 -0.55
C CYS A 6 8.57 -9.28 -1.81
N ILE A 7 7.64 -8.36 -2.07
CA ILE A 7 7.62 -7.46 -3.23
C ILE A 7 7.83 -5.98 -2.88
N GLY A 8 7.86 -5.64 -1.59
CA GLY A 8 8.01 -4.28 -1.08
C GLY A 8 8.22 -4.25 0.43
N ILE A 9 8.73 -3.15 0.96
CA ILE A 9 8.98 -2.95 2.39
C ILE A 9 8.29 -1.66 2.81
N ASP A 10 7.59 -1.70 3.95
CA ASP A 10 6.84 -0.59 4.53
C ASP A 10 6.81 -0.75 6.06
N MET A 11 6.47 0.31 6.81
CA MET A 11 6.48 0.33 8.27
C MET A 11 5.08 0.25 8.92
N GLU A 12 3.99 0.46 8.17
CA GLU A 12 2.65 0.59 8.71
C GLU A 12 1.71 -0.55 8.30
N THR A 13 1.84 -1.07 7.08
CA THR A 13 0.86 -1.99 6.47
C THR A 13 0.56 -3.20 7.35
N SER A 14 1.58 -3.87 7.90
CA SER A 14 1.36 -5.05 8.75
C SER A 14 0.57 -4.72 10.01
N THR A 15 0.82 -3.57 10.62
CA THR A 15 0.15 -3.14 11.84
C THR A 15 -1.32 -2.82 11.55
N ILE A 16 -1.60 -2.09 10.46
CA ILE A 16 -2.98 -1.79 10.03
C ILE A 16 -3.77 -3.09 9.79
N PHE A 17 -3.17 -4.08 9.14
CA PHE A 17 -3.86 -5.33 8.81
C PHE A 17 -4.16 -6.18 10.06
N VAL A 18 -3.22 -6.26 11.00
CA VAL A 18 -3.38 -7.02 12.25
C VAL A 18 -4.40 -6.36 13.17
N VAL A 19 -4.30 -5.04 13.38
CA VAL A 19 -5.25 -4.30 14.23
C VAL A 19 -6.65 -4.30 13.63
N GLY A 20 -6.76 -4.10 12.32
CA GLY A 20 -8.03 -4.22 11.61
C GLY A 20 -8.61 -5.64 11.72
N HIS A 21 -7.77 -6.67 11.73
CA HIS A 21 -8.23 -8.07 11.90
C HIS A 21 -8.84 -8.30 13.26
N TYR A 22 -8.11 -7.88 14.29
CA TYR A 22 -8.59 -8.00 15.66
C TYR A 22 -9.92 -7.27 15.89
N ASN A 23 -10.13 -6.10 15.26
CA ASN A 23 -11.34 -5.30 15.43
C ASN A 23 -12.43 -5.55 14.37
N GLU A 24 -12.27 -6.53 13.49
CA GLU A 24 -13.22 -6.83 12.41
C GLU A 24 -13.52 -5.65 11.46
N ILE A 25 -12.58 -4.71 11.32
CA ILE A 25 -12.72 -3.52 10.46
C ILE A 25 -12.23 -3.89 9.06
N ALA A 26 -13.01 -3.67 7.99
CA ALA A 26 -12.55 -3.90 6.61
C ALA A 26 -11.34 -3.01 6.27
N ARG A 27 -10.34 -3.55 5.55
CA ARG A 27 -9.09 -2.85 5.20
C ARG A 27 -8.42 -3.41 3.96
N GLY A 28 -7.69 -2.54 3.28
CA GLY A 28 -6.78 -2.86 2.19
C GLY A 28 -5.56 -1.95 2.23
N ALA A 29 -4.60 -2.19 1.35
CA ALA A 29 -3.45 -1.31 1.17
C ALA A 29 -3.13 -1.16 -0.32
N LEU A 30 -2.83 0.08 -0.71
CA LEU A 30 -2.23 0.44 -1.99
C LEU A 30 -0.98 1.24 -1.65
N LEU A 31 0.19 0.72 -2.01
CA LEU A 31 1.48 1.35 -1.71
C LEU A 31 2.10 1.90 -3.00
N LEU A 32 2.69 3.09 -2.91
CA LEU A 32 3.50 3.68 -3.96
C LEU A 32 4.96 3.35 -3.69
N VAL A 33 5.64 2.83 -4.71
CA VAL A 33 7.07 2.54 -4.61
C VAL A 33 7.84 3.85 -4.68
N SER A 34 8.33 4.33 -3.55
CA SER A 34 9.18 5.52 -3.46
C SER A 34 10.62 5.22 -3.86
N ASP A 35 11.14 4.04 -3.55
CA ASP A 35 12.54 3.69 -3.71
C ASP A 35 12.77 2.19 -3.98
N VAL A 36 13.97 1.85 -4.47
CA VAL A 36 14.40 0.46 -4.73
C VAL A 36 15.75 0.24 -4.04
N PRO A 37 15.77 -0.09 -2.74
CA PRO A 37 17.00 -0.09 -1.92
C PRO A 37 17.97 -1.24 -2.20
N VAL A 38 17.64 -2.17 -3.11
CA VAL A 38 18.36 -3.43 -3.33
C VAL A 38 19.13 -3.51 -4.64
N THR A 39 19.20 -2.43 -5.42
CA THR A 39 20.06 -2.34 -6.62
C THR A 39 21.48 -1.87 -6.25
N PRO A 40 22.54 -2.29 -6.98
CA PRO A 40 23.93 -1.93 -6.67
C PRO A 40 24.22 -0.42 -6.65
N ASP A 41 23.43 0.37 -7.38
CA ASP A 41 23.48 1.84 -7.43
C ASP A 41 22.50 2.51 -6.43
N GLY A 42 21.85 1.74 -5.56
CA GLY A 42 20.47 1.98 -5.08
C GLY A 42 20.29 2.57 -3.69
N VAL A 43 21.06 3.59 -3.29
CA VAL A 43 20.61 4.49 -2.21
C VAL A 43 20.27 5.84 -2.84
N LYS A 44 18.98 6.20 -2.83
CA LYS A 44 18.49 7.44 -3.45
C LYS A 44 19.01 8.69 -2.72
N THR A 45 19.25 9.73 -3.50
CA THR A 45 19.38 11.13 -3.05
C THR A 45 17.99 11.76 -2.86
N GLU A 46 17.86 12.70 -1.91
CA GLU A 46 16.58 13.38 -1.57
C GLU A 46 15.85 14.02 -2.78
N GLU A 47 16.56 14.35 -3.85
CA GLU A 47 15.98 14.92 -5.08
C GLU A 47 15.09 13.92 -5.84
N SER A 48 15.44 12.64 -5.84
CA SER A 48 14.68 11.60 -6.53
C SER A 48 13.36 11.29 -5.83
N ASP A 49 13.30 11.46 -4.51
CA ASP A 49 12.08 11.27 -3.72
C ASP A 49 11.06 12.36 -3.99
N LYS A 50 11.52 13.61 -4.12
CA LYS A 50 10.64 14.74 -4.43
C LYS A 50 9.97 14.60 -5.79
N GLY A 51 10.72 14.15 -6.80
CA GLY A 51 10.16 13.94 -8.15
C GLY A 51 9.06 12.87 -8.21
N VAL A 52 9.27 11.72 -7.55
CA VAL A 52 8.24 10.66 -7.50
C VAL A 52 7.03 11.11 -6.69
N THR A 53 7.26 11.83 -5.59
CA THR A 53 6.18 12.35 -4.75
C THR A 53 5.35 13.39 -5.52
N GLU A 54 5.98 14.35 -6.18
CA GLU A 54 5.27 15.38 -6.95
C GLU A 54 4.47 14.80 -8.12
N GLU A 55 4.99 13.76 -8.80
CA GLU A 55 4.34 13.20 -9.98
C GLU A 55 3.20 12.23 -9.65
N TRP A 56 3.36 11.41 -8.60
CA TRP A 56 2.48 10.25 -8.39
C TRP A 56 1.55 10.35 -7.17
N THR A 57 1.76 11.31 -6.28
CA THR A 57 0.94 11.45 -5.05
C THR A 57 -0.52 11.74 -5.38
N ASP A 58 -0.79 12.67 -6.30
CA ASP A 58 -2.16 13.05 -6.65
C ASP A 58 -2.92 11.86 -7.27
N LEU A 59 -2.26 11.12 -8.18
CA LEU A 59 -2.84 9.91 -8.77
C LEU A 59 -3.08 8.82 -7.73
N HIS A 60 -2.15 8.62 -6.79
CA HIS A 60 -2.29 7.63 -5.73
C HIS A 60 -3.48 7.95 -4.81
N LEU A 61 -3.62 9.22 -4.43
CA LEU A 61 -4.78 9.70 -3.67
C LEU A 61 -6.08 9.51 -4.44
N GLU A 62 -6.11 9.86 -5.73
CA GLU A 62 -7.29 9.69 -6.58
C GLU A 62 -7.72 8.23 -6.66
N ILE A 63 -6.79 7.29 -6.85
CA ILE A 63 -7.08 5.85 -6.87
C ILE A 63 -7.66 5.41 -5.52
N GLY A 64 -7.09 5.87 -4.41
CA GLY A 64 -7.59 5.57 -3.07
C GLY A 64 -9.02 6.07 -2.86
N ILE A 65 -9.31 7.33 -3.24
CA ILE A 65 -10.64 7.92 -3.15
C ILE A 65 -11.64 7.15 -4.00
N ASN A 66 -11.27 6.82 -5.23
CA ASN A 66 -12.12 6.06 -6.15
C ASN A 66 -12.42 4.66 -5.63
N ALA A 67 -11.42 3.96 -5.10
CA ALA A 67 -11.60 2.64 -4.50
C ALA A 67 -12.57 2.69 -3.31
N MET A 68 -12.38 3.63 -2.38
CA MET A 68 -13.26 3.77 -1.21
C MET A 68 -14.68 4.20 -1.60
N THR A 69 -14.81 5.08 -2.58
CA THR A 69 -16.10 5.54 -3.11
C THR A 69 -16.86 4.38 -3.75
N GLU A 70 -16.18 3.54 -4.53
CA GLU A 70 -16.80 2.40 -5.19
C GLU A 70 -17.22 1.34 -4.18
N ILE A 71 -16.36 1.00 -3.21
CA ILE A 71 -16.70 0.08 -2.11
C ILE A 71 -17.93 0.58 -1.35
N GLY A 72 -18.03 1.89 -1.09
CA GLY A 72 -19.20 2.49 -0.45
C GLY A 72 -20.50 2.36 -1.25
N LYS A 73 -20.43 2.30 -2.59
CA LYS A 73 -21.60 2.17 -3.48
C LYS A 73 -22.00 0.71 -3.71
N THR A 74 -21.05 -0.15 -4.06
CA THR A 74 -21.31 -1.53 -4.47
C THR A 74 -21.31 -2.51 -3.31
N GLY A 75 -20.84 -2.07 -2.14
CA GLY A 75 -20.41 -2.97 -1.09
C GLY A 75 -19.12 -3.69 -1.48
N GLU A 76 -18.52 -4.32 -0.49
CA GLU A 76 -17.31 -5.07 -0.66
C GLU A 76 -17.68 -6.54 -0.96
N GLN A 77 -17.26 -7.10 -2.09
CA GLN A 77 -17.45 -8.53 -2.39
C GLN A 77 -16.45 -9.37 -1.57
N ILE A 78 -16.57 -9.30 -0.24
CA ILE A 78 -15.63 -9.98 0.65
C ILE A 78 -15.90 -11.48 0.60
N ARG A 79 -14.93 -12.25 0.11
CA ARG A 79 -14.79 -13.65 0.54
C ARG A 79 -14.37 -13.64 2.00
N HIS A 80 -15.31 -13.80 2.91
CA HIS A 80 -14.98 -14.12 4.29
C HIS A 80 -14.26 -15.47 4.30
N PHE A 81 -12.93 -15.47 4.43
CA PHE A 81 -12.19 -16.66 4.83
C PHE A 81 -12.54 -16.94 6.29
N ARG A 82 -13.68 -17.58 6.53
CA ARG A 82 -14.00 -18.15 7.83
C ARG A 82 -13.00 -19.28 8.09
N TYR A 83 -12.29 -19.19 9.22
CA TYR A 83 -11.54 -20.29 9.82
C TYR A 83 -12.35 -20.87 10.98
#